data_AF-A0A3C0NMJ5-F1
#
_entry.id   AF-A0A3C0NMJ5-F1
#
_cell.length_a   1.000
_cell.length_b   1.000
_cell.length_c   1.000
_cell.angle_alpha   90.00
_cell.angle_beta   90.00
_cell.angle_gamma   90.00
#
_symmetry.space_group_name_H-M   'P 1'
#
loop_
_entity.id
_entity.type
_entity.pdbx_description
1 polymer ?
#
loop_
_entity_poly.entity_id
_entity_poly.type
_entity_poly.pdbx_seq_one_letter_code
_entity_poly.pdbx_strand_id
1 'polypeptide(L)'
;MWHNRRRGRKNTPPDWRRKVAEEKSSTYRGFTEAQARAHKKYIAQFVETKVRMTPERREQIKAHAEARGESVNAFINRAIDEAMEREGQA
;
A
#
# COMPACT_ATOMS: atom_id res chain seq x y z
N MET A 1 31.55 -44.22 -37.56
CA MET A 1 30.71 -44.67 -36.43
C MET A 1 30.66 -43.56 -35.38
N TRP A 2 29.61 -42.73 -35.41
CA TRP A 2 29.38 -41.65 -34.45
C TRP A 2 28.73 -42.21 -33.18
N HIS A 3 29.46 -42.21 -32.06
CA HIS A 3 28.89 -42.62 -30.78
C HIS A 3 28.20 -41.42 -30.11
N ASN A 4 26.92 -41.23 -30.41
CA ASN A 4 26.06 -40.24 -29.75
C ASN A 4 25.42 -40.86 -28.49
N ARG A 5 25.97 -40.54 -27.31
CA ARG A 5 25.33 -40.84 -26.02
C ARG A 5 25.84 -39.92 -24.92
N ARG A 6 25.15 -38.81 -24.65
CA ARG A 6 25.06 -38.26 -23.29
C ARG A 6 23.64 -37.80 -22.99
N ARG A 7 23.10 -38.48 -21.98
CA ARG A 7 21.76 -38.34 -21.41
C ARG A 7 21.59 -36.95 -20.79
N GLY A 8 20.33 -36.53 -20.68
CA GLY A 8 19.88 -35.22 -20.22
C GLY A 8 20.65 -34.62 -19.05
N ARG A 9 21.17 -33.40 -19.27
CA ARG A 9 21.37 -32.46 -18.17
C ARG A 9 20.01 -31.93 -17.79
N LYS A 10 19.41 -32.51 -16.75
CA LYS A 10 18.34 -31.86 -16.00
C LYS A 10 18.95 -30.52 -15.57
N ASN A 11 18.39 -29.42 -16.05
CA ASN A 11 18.85 -28.09 -15.71
C ASN A 11 18.38 -27.80 -14.28
N THR A 12 19.02 -28.45 -13.30
CA THR A 12 18.77 -28.19 -11.89
C THR A 12 19.46 -26.88 -11.57
N PRO A 13 18.72 -25.83 -11.16
CA PRO A 13 19.30 -24.55 -10.83
C PRO A 13 20.40 -24.72 -9.77
N PRO A 14 21.54 -24.01 -9.88
CA PRO A 14 22.61 -24.13 -8.92
C PRO A 14 22.16 -23.72 -7.51
N ASP A 15 22.68 -24.42 -6.51
CA ASP A 15 22.23 -24.46 -5.10
C ASP A 15 22.14 -23.07 -4.42
N TRP A 16 22.87 -22.07 -4.93
CA TRP A 16 22.80 -20.70 -4.43
C TRP A 16 21.42 -20.06 -4.58
N ARG A 17 20.60 -20.46 -5.57
CA ARG A 17 19.23 -19.93 -5.73
C ARG A 17 18.23 -20.47 -4.71
N ARG A 18 18.49 -21.65 -4.13
CA ARG A 18 17.66 -22.21 -3.05
C ARG A 18 17.98 -21.54 -1.71
N LYS A 19 19.26 -21.33 -1.40
CA LYS A 19 19.68 -20.62 -0.17
C LYS A 19 19.14 -19.20 -0.07
N VAL A 20 19.12 -18.43 -1.17
CA VAL A 20 18.60 -17.05 -1.16
C VAL A 20 17.08 -16.98 -0.94
N ALA A 21 16.34 -18.03 -1.31
CA ALA A 21 14.89 -18.10 -1.06
C ALA A 21 14.57 -18.46 0.40
N GLU A 22 15.41 -19.24 1.06
CA GLU A 22 15.27 -19.65 2.47
C GLU A 22 15.74 -18.55 3.46
N GLU A 23 16.76 -17.76 3.10
CA GLU A 23 17.23 -16.60 3.88
C GLU A 23 16.24 -15.43 3.88
N LYS A 24 15.29 -15.39 2.92
CA LYS A 24 14.16 -14.46 2.95
C LYS A 24 12.93 -15.06 3.62
N SER A 25 13.12 -15.98 4.57
CA SER A 25 12.07 -16.30 5.54
C SER A 25 11.68 -14.99 6.23
N SER A 26 10.48 -14.50 5.92
CA SER A 26 9.98 -13.24 6.45
C SER A 26 10.05 -13.26 7.97
N THR A 27 10.89 -12.40 8.56
CA THR A 27 10.98 -12.16 10.01
C THR A 27 9.71 -11.47 10.57
N TYR A 28 8.60 -11.55 9.84
CA TYR A 28 7.30 -11.04 10.24
C TYR A 28 6.72 -11.95 11.32
N ARG A 29 7.13 -11.70 12.58
CA ARG A 29 6.28 -12.00 13.72
C ARG A 29 5.05 -11.13 13.52
N GLY A 30 3.90 -11.72 13.17
CA GLY A 30 2.66 -10.95 13.02
C GLY A 30 2.39 -10.05 14.23
N PHE A 31 1.47 -9.10 14.09
CA PHE A 31 1.14 -8.18 15.17
C PHE A 31 0.91 -8.91 16.49
N THR A 32 1.58 -8.45 17.54
CA THR A 32 1.28 -8.92 18.90
C THR A 32 -0.18 -8.61 19.24
N GLU A 33 -0.79 -9.35 20.17
CA GLU A 33 -2.17 -9.06 20.59
C GLU A 33 -2.33 -7.59 21.05
N ALA A 34 -1.33 -7.05 21.75
CA ALA A 34 -1.33 -5.67 22.18
C ALA A 34 -1.35 -4.70 21.00
N GLN A 35 -0.52 -4.92 19.97
CA GLN A 35 -0.51 -4.10 18.75
C GLN A 35 -1.83 -4.21 17.98
N ALA A 36 -2.39 -5.41 17.86
CA ALA A 36 -3.68 -5.62 17.19
C ALA A 36 -4.82 -4.89 17.92
N ARG A 37 -4.86 -4.93 19.26
CA ARG A 37 -5.84 -4.19 20.07
C ARG A 37 -5.67 -2.69 19.94
N ALA A 38 -4.44 -2.18 19.96
CA ALA A 38 -4.14 -0.77 19.79
C ALA A 38 -4.56 -0.27 18.41
N HIS A 39 -4.24 -1.02 17.35
CA HIS A 39 -4.64 -0.69 15.98
C HIS A 39 -6.17 -0.69 15.84
N LYS A 40 -6.85 -1.71 16.37
CA LYS A 40 -8.32 -1.77 16.36
C LYS A 40 -8.94 -0.57 17.08
N LYS A 41 -8.40 -0.17 18.24
CA LYS A 41 -8.88 1.00 18.99
C LYS A 41 -8.72 2.30 18.20
N TYR A 42 -7.59 2.47 17.51
CA TYR A 42 -7.33 3.64 16.68
C TYR A 42 -8.30 3.71 15.48
N ILE A 43 -8.43 2.61 14.73
CA ILE A 43 -9.32 2.57 13.56
C ILE A 43 -10.79 2.78 13.94
N ALA A 44 -11.22 2.30 15.11
CA ALA A 44 -12.58 2.49 15.60
C ALA A 44 -12.98 3.96 15.83
N GLN A 45 -12.03 4.90 15.82
CA GLN A 45 -12.30 6.34 15.94
C GLN A 45 -12.75 6.97 14.62
N PHE A 46 -12.66 6.24 13.50
CA PHE A 46 -12.86 6.79 12.17
C PHE A 46 -13.88 5.97 11.37
N VAL A 47 -14.59 6.64 10.46
CA VAL A 47 -15.46 6.01 9.46
C VAL A 47 -14.89 6.29 8.07
N GLU A 48 -14.86 5.28 7.20
CA GLU A 48 -14.40 5.44 5.82
C GLU A 48 -15.55 5.94 4.93
N THR A 49 -15.35 7.07 4.25
CA THR A 49 -16.27 7.59 3.23
C THR A 49 -15.67 7.41 1.84
N LYS A 50 -16.39 6.71 0.96
CA LYS A 50 -15.94 6.47 -0.43
C LYS A 50 -16.48 7.54 -1.36
N VAL A 51 -15.58 8.32 -1.96
CA VAL A 51 -15.92 9.32 -2.97
C VAL A 51 -15.53 8.80 -4.36
N ARG A 52 -16.47 8.86 -5.30
CA ARG A 52 -16.22 8.51 -6.71
C ARG A 52 -15.91 9.76 -7.51
N MET A 53 -14.85 9.70 -8.31
CA MET A 53 -14.42 10.77 -9.21
C MET A 53 -13.63 10.18 -10.37
N THR A 54 -13.42 10.96 -11.43
CA THR A 54 -12.57 10.54 -12.55
C THR A 54 -11.09 10.49 -12.14
N PRO A 55 -10.24 9.71 -12.84
CA PRO A 55 -8.80 9.68 -12.58
C PRO A 55 -8.14 11.07 -12.68
N GLU A 56 -8.54 11.87 -13.67
CA GLU A 56 -7.97 13.19 -13.92
C GLU A 56 -8.29 14.14 -12.75
N ARG A 57 -9.52 14.07 -12.21
CA ARG A 57 -9.91 14.86 -11.05
C ARG A 57 -9.11 14.46 -9.80
N ARG A 58 -8.85 13.15 -9.63
CA ARG A 58 -8.02 12.65 -8.53
C ARG A 58 -6.58 13.19 -8.63
N GLU A 59 -6.01 13.23 -9.83
CA GLU A 59 -4.67 13.78 -10.06
C GLU A 59 -4.60 15.28 -9.78
N GLN A 60 -5.60 16.04 -10.22
CA GLN A 60 -5.70 17.48 -9.92
C GLN A 60 -5.77 17.75 -8.41
N ILE A 61 -6.59 16.99 -7.67
CA ILE A 61 -6.69 17.10 -6.21
C ILE A 61 -5.36 16.76 -5.56
N LYS A 62 -4.68 15.71 -6.03
CA LYS A 62 -3.36 15.31 -5.51
C LYS A 62 -2.32 16.41 -5.71
N ALA A 63 -2.21 16.94 -6.93
CA ALA A 63 -1.26 18.01 -7.23
C ALA A 63 -1.53 19.27 -6.40
N HIS A 64 -2.79 19.62 -6.18
CA HIS A 64 -3.17 20.76 -5.35
C HIS A 64 -2.76 20.57 -3.88
N ALA A 65 -3.04 19.39 -3.30
CA ALA A 65 -2.65 19.08 -1.94
C ALA A 65 -1.12 19.09 -1.77
N GLU A 66 -0.38 18.49 -2.71
CA GLU A 66 1.08 18.48 -2.71
C GLU A 66 1.68 19.88 -2.80
N ALA A 67 1.14 20.75 -3.67
CA ALA A 67 1.59 22.14 -3.79
C ALA A 67 1.41 22.95 -2.49
N ARG A 68 0.49 22.53 -1.62
CA ARG A 68 0.22 23.14 -0.31
C ARG A 68 0.91 22.43 0.85
N GLY A 69 1.67 21.37 0.57
CA GLY A 69 2.36 20.57 1.59
C GLY A 69 1.42 19.74 2.47
N GLU A 70 0.19 19.45 2.02
CA GLU A 70 -0.80 18.68 2.76
C GLU A 70 -1.12 17.34 2.08
N SER A 71 -1.62 16.37 2.85
CA SER A 71 -2.10 15.11 2.28
C SER A 71 -3.44 15.31 1.58
N VAL A 72 -3.76 14.46 0.59
CA VAL A 72 -5.08 14.47 -0.08
C VAL A 72 -6.23 14.33 0.93
N ASN A 73 -6.07 13.49 1.96
CA ASN A 73 -7.09 13.31 2.98
C ASN A 73 -7.30 14.58 3.83
N ALA A 74 -6.20 15.22 4.24
CA ALA A 74 -6.26 16.48 4.97
C ALA A 74 -6.90 17.60 4.13
N PHE A 75 -6.53 17.69 2.85
CA PHE A 75 -7.11 18.64 1.91
C PHE A 75 -8.63 18.46 1.77
N ILE A 76 -9.10 17.22 1.61
CA ILE A 76 -10.53 16.91 1.46
C ILE A 76 -11.31 17.32 2.72
N ASN A 77 -10.82 16.96 3.90
CA ASN A 77 -11.49 17.33 5.15
C ASN A 77 -11.54 18.85 5.34
N ARG A 78 -10.41 19.54 5.13
CA ARG A 78 -10.34 21.01 5.20
C ARG A 78 -11.31 21.67 4.22
N ALA A 79 -11.40 21.17 2.98
CA ALA A 79 -12.31 21.71 1.99
C ALA A 79 -13.79 21.51 2.37
N ILE A 80 -14.13 20.39 3.02
CA ILE A 80 -15.47 20.13 3.54
C ILE A 80 -15.77 21.08 4.71
N ASP A 81 -14.85 21.23 5.66
CA ASP A 81 -15.00 22.13 6.81
C ASP A 81 -15.21 23.58 6.34
N GLU A 82 -14.35 24.08 5.45
CA GLU A 82 -14.47 25.42 4.86
C GLU A 82 -15.76 25.63 4.06
N ALA A 83 -16.32 24.58 3.44
CA ALA A 83 -17.58 24.66 2.73
C ALA A 83 -18.76 24.73 3.72
N MET A 84 -18.77 23.86 4.73
CA MET A 84 -19.79 23.85 5.78
C MET A 84 -19.81 25.15 6.58
N GLU A 85 -18.64 25.70 6.92
CA GLU A 85 -18.54 26.99 7.60
C GLU A 85 -19.11 28.13 6.75
N ARG A 86 -18.81 28.17 5.45
CA ARG A 86 -19.35 29.20 4.54
C ARG A 86 -20.87 29.09 4.37
N GLU A 87 -21.40 27.88 4.26
CA GLU A 87 -22.85 27.65 4.12
C GLU A 87 -23.60 27.95 5.41
N GLY A 88 -23.02 27.69 6.59
CA GLY A 88 -23.65 27.98 7.88
C GLY A 88 -23.62 29.45 8.29
N GLN A 89 -22.80 30.28 7.63
CA GLN A 89 -22.71 31.73 7.84
C GLN A 89 -23.55 32.54 6.82
N ALA A 90 -24.24 31.86 5.89
CA ALA A 90 -25.14 32.44 4.89
C ALA A 90 -26.62 32.26 5.30
#